data_AF-A0A498JPA3-F1
#
_entry.id   AF-A0A498JPA3-F1
#
_cell.length_a   1.000
_cell.length_b   1.000
_cell.length_c   1.000
_cell.angle_alpha   90.00
_cell.angle_beta   90.00
_cell.angle_gamma   90.00
#
_symmetry.space_group_name_H-M   'P 1'
#
loop_
_entity.id
_entity.type
_entity.pdbx_description
1 polymer ?
#
loop_
_entity_poly.entity_id
_entity_poly.type
_entity_poly.pdbx_seq_one_letter_code
_entity_poly.pdbx_strand_id
1 'polypeptide(L)'
;MLDRLYSMHQTWPHPIRTLPPSNQANQADVLQTGKKVTIEEFDYLDPDLYKNDTFLCKVSIKRYNTRYEQWYTACPTCAKQMYKDPTSGQLICQKHPNQIPTPW
;
A
#
# COMPACT_ATOMS: atom_id res chain seq x y z
N MET A 1 12.53 -16.07 1.80
CA MET A 1 12.93 -14.75 1.22
C MET A 1 12.11 -13.59 1.82
N LEU A 2 10.86 -13.83 2.25
CA LEU A 2 10.13 -12.92 3.15
C LEU A 2 10.76 -12.80 4.55
N ASP A 3 11.36 -13.87 5.08
CA ASP A 3 11.91 -13.86 6.45
C ASP A 3 13.11 -12.92 6.64
N ARG A 4 13.78 -12.52 5.55
CA ARG A 4 14.92 -11.60 5.60
C ARG A 4 14.53 -10.12 5.66
N LEU A 5 13.28 -9.76 5.40
CA LEU A 5 12.78 -8.39 5.60
C LEU A 5 12.42 -8.10 7.06
N TYR A 6 12.20 -9.15 7.87
CA TYR A 6 11.94 -9.02 9.31
C TYR A 6 13.21 -8.77 10.14
N SER A 7 14.39 -9.07 9.59
CA SER A 7 15.67 -9.05 10.31
C SER A 7 16.52 -7.82 9.98
N MET A 8 15.89 -6.65 9.91
CA MET A 8 16.59 -5.37 9.99
C MET A 8 16.01 -4.57 11.15
N HIS A 9 16.74 -4.61 12.26
CA HIS A 9 16.61 -3.81 13.47
C HIS A 9 15.90 -2.46 13.27
N GLN A 10 14.64 -2.40 13.69
CA GLN A 10 13.95 -1.18 14.11
C GLN A 10 13.20 -1.57 15.38
N THR A 11 13.66 -1.09 16.53
CA THR A 11 12.89 -1.14 17.78
C THR A 11 11.70 -0.20 17.60
N TRP A 12 10.62 -0.72 17.03
CA TRP A 12 9.34 -0.01 16.97
C TRP A 12 8.82 0.13 18.40
N PRO A 13 8.43 1.34 18.85
CA PRO A 13 7.96 1.55 20.22
C PRO A 13 6.65 0.81 20.54
N HIS A 14 5.96 0.25 19.53
CA HIS A 14 4.66 -0.40 19.68
C HIS A 14 4.51 -1.63 18.76
N PRO A 15 3.67 -2.62 19.14
CA PRO A 15 3.44 -3.81 18.36
C PRO A 15 2.79 -3.49 16.99
N ILE A 16 3.40 -3.98 15.92
CA ILE A 16 2.85 -3.89 14.56
C ILE A 16 1.64 -4.82 14.49
N ARG A 17 0.43 -4.26 14.56
CA ARG A 17 -0.79 -5.01 14.24
C ARG A 17 -0.91 -5.12 12.72
N THR A 18 -0.74 -6.32 12.19
CA THR A 18 -1.10 -6.62 10.81
C THR A 18 -2.62 -6.47 10.66
N LEU A 19 -3.05 -5.50 9.85
CA LEU A 19 -4.43 -5.43 9.42
C LEU A 19 -4.72 -6.64 8.53
N PRO A 20 -5.96 -7.17 8.53
CA PRO A 20 -6.34 -8.17 7.56
C PRO A 20 -6.06 -7.62 6.15
N PRO A 21 -5.59 -8.47 5.22
CA PRO A 21 -5.42 -8.04 3.84
C PRO A 21 -6.73 -7.42 3.37
N SER A 22 -6.61 -6.26 2.70
CA SER A 22 -7.73 -5.62 2.02
C SER A 22 -8.42 -6.64 1.09
N ASN A 23 -9.69 -6.42 0.73
CA ASN A 23 -10.43 -7.17 -0.30
C ASN A 23 -9.83 -6.94 -1.71
N GLN A 24 -8.51 -7.01 -1.84
CA GLN A 24 -7.81 -7.06 -3.11
C GLN A 24 -8.29 -8.32 -3.83
N ALA A 25 -8.53 -8.17 -5.14
CA ALA A 25 -8.87 -9.29 -6.01
C ALA A 25 -7.94 -10.47 -5.71
N ASN A 26 -8.49 -11.68 -5.64
CA ASN A 26 -7.70 -12.84 -5.29
C ASN A 26 -6.48 -12.93 -6.22
N GLN A 27 -5.30 -13.11 -5.63
CA GLN A 27 -4.06 -13.16 -6.39
C GLN A 27 -4.13 -14.25 -7.48
N ALA A 28 -4.89 -15.32 -7.22
CA ALA A 28 -5.10 -16.41 -8.15
C ALA A 28 -5.88 -16.01 -9.42
N ASP A 29 -7.04 -15.34 -9.33
CA ASP A 29 -7.82 -15.02 -10.55
C ASP A 29 -7.15 -13.90 -11.35
N VAL A 30 -6.52 -12.93 -10.65
CA VAL A 30 -5.73 -11.88 -11.31
C VAL A 30 -4.59 -12.49 -12.12
N LEU A 31 -3.90 -13.51 -11.59
CA LEU A 31 -2.83 -14.21 -12.31
C LEU A 31 -3.34 -15.08 -13.47
N GLN A 32 -4.60 -15.53 -13.43
CA GLN A 32 -5.19 -16.35 -14.49
C GLN A 32 -5.77 -15.52 -15.64
N THR A 33 -6.34 -14.35 -15.36
CA THR A 33 -7.06 -13.54 -16.36
C THR A 33 -6.26 -12.34 -16.87
N GLY A 34 -5.24 -11.88 -16.14
CA GLY A 34 -4.47 -10.69 -16.51
C GLY A 34 -3.60 -10.88 -17.76
N LYS A 35 -3.56 -9.85 -18.62
CA LYS A 35 -2.72 -9.84 -19.82
C LYS A 35 -1.24 -9.78 -19.42
N LYS A 36 -0.47 -10.79 -19.82
CA LYS A 36 0.98 -10.85 -19.54
C LYS A 36 1.74 -9.97 -20.53
N VAL A 37 2.63 -9.11 -20.02
CA VAL A 37 3.47 -8.20 -20.82
C VAL A 37 4.88 -8.12 -20.24
N THR A 38 5.84 -7.82 -21.10
CA THR A 38 7.21 -7.43 -20.70
C THR A 38 7.25 -5.97 -20.26
N ILE A 39 8.34 -5.56 -19.60
CA ILE A 39 8.55 -4.14 -19.24
C ILE A 39 8.62 -3.29 -20.51
N GLU A 40 9.34 -3.75 -21.54
CA GLU A 40 9.49 -3.03 -22.81
C GLU A 40 8.14 -2.79 -23.48
N GLU A 41 7.30 -3.82 -23.59
CA GLU A 41 5.93 -3.65 -24.13
C GLU A 41 5.09 -2.71 -23.29
N PHE A 42 5.19 -2.81 -21.96
CA PHE A 42 4.43 -1.97 -21.03
C PHE A 42 4.82 -0.49 -21.15
N ASP A 43 6.11 -0.18 -21.36
CA ASP A 43 6.62 1.18 -21.51
C ASP A 43 6.10 1.89 -22.79
N TYR A 44 5.65 1.14 -23.80
CA TYR A 44 5.06 1.69 -25.03
C TYR A 44 3.53 1.87 -24.95
N LEU A 45 2.87 1.42 -23.89
CA LEU A 45 1.42 1.56 -23.76
C LEU A 45 1.05 3.00 -23.42
N ASP A 46 0.00 3.50 -24.08
CA ASP A 46 -0.64 4.77 -23.73
C ASP A 46 -1.50 4.59 -22.47
N PRO A 47 -1.16 5.23 -21.33
CA PRO A 47 -1.94 5.11 -20.11
C PRO A 47 -3.39 5.58 -20.24
N ASP A 48 -3.68 6.55 -21.12
CA ASP A 48 -5.03 7.08 -21.28
C ASP A 48 -5.94 6.11 -22.03
N LEU A 49 -5.38 5.38 -23.00
CA LEU A 49 -6.09 4.37 -23.78
C LEU A 49 -6.37 3.11 -22.95
N TYR A 50 -5.43 2.72 -22.09
CA TYR A 50 -5.48 1.46 -21.34
C TYR A 50 -5.73 1.63 -19.83
N LYS A 51 -6.29 2.77 -19.39
CA LYS A 51 -6.48 3.13 -17.97
C LYS A 51 -7.28 2.13 -17.12
N ASN A 52 -8.11 1.29 -17.74
CA ASN A 52 -8.95 0.30 -17.06
C ASN A 52 -8.40 -1.15 -17.21
N ASP A 53 -7.33 -1.33 -17.98
CA ASP A 53 -6.78 -2.65 -18.25
C ASP A 53 -5.82 -3.08 -17.13
N THR A 54 -5.80 -4.38 -16.85
CA THR A 54 -4.89 -4.97 -15.87
C THR A 54 -3.82 -5.81 -16.57
N PHE A 55 -2.56 -5.48 -16.30
CA PHE A 55 -1.40 -6.16 -16.87
C PHE A 55 -0.60 -6.91 -15.80
N LEU A 56 0.01 -8.02 -16.21
CA LEU A 56 0.90 -8.82 -15.39
C LEU A 56 2.31 -8.77 -15.97
N CYS A 57 3.28 -8.33 -15.17
CA CYS A 57 4.68 -8.31 -15.57
C CYS A 57 5.53 -9.15 -14.61
N LYS A 58 6.50 -9.87 -15.16
CA LYS A 58 7.53 -10.57 -14.37
C LYS A 58 8.76 -9.68 -14.29
N VAL A 59 9.05 -9.15 -13.11
CA VAL A 59 10.16 -8.21 -12.88
C VAL A 59 10.97 -8.57 -11.65
N SER A 60 12.19 -8.05 -11.55
CA SER A 60 12.97 -8.04 -10.32
C SER A 60 13.10 -6.61 -9.78
N ILE A 61 12.91 -6.44 -8.48
CA ILE A 61 13.07 -5.14 -7.84
C ILE A 61 14.56 -4.82 -7.76
N LYS A 62 15.00 -3.77 -8.45
CA LYS A 62 16.42 -3.35 -8.43
C LYS A 62 16.76 -2.42 -7.27
N ARG A 63 15.85 -1.51 -6.89
CA ARG A 63 16.04 -0.50 -5.84
C ARG A 63 14.71 -0.11 -5.22
N TYR A 64 14.74 0.30 -3.95
CA TYR A 64 13.63 0.96 -3.27
C TYR A 64 13.94 2.45 -3.14
N ASN A 65 12.97 3.32 -3.40
CA ASN A 65 13.12 4.75 -3.13
C ASN A 65 12.88 5.00 -1.64
N THR A 66 13.95 5.27 -0.89
CA THR A 66 13.90 5.55 0.56
C THR A 66 13.92 7.05 0.88
N ARG A 67 13.84 7.92 -0.13
CA ARG A 67 13.92 9.38 0.05
C ARG A 67 12.67 9.97 0.73
N TYR A 68 11.53 9.30 0.58
CA TYR A 68 10.25 9.75 1.11
C TYR A 68 9.66 8.69 2.04
N GLU A 69 8.75 9.10 2.93
CA GLU A 69 8.00 8.20 3.78
C GLU A 69 7.22 7.20 2.91
N GLN A 70 7.57 5.92 3.01
CA GLN A 70 6.89 4.83 2.28
C GLN A 70 5.60 4.38 2.97
N TRP A 71 5.36 4.90 4.18
CA TRP A 71 4.24 4.53 5.05
C TRP A 71 3.45 5.78 5.38
N TYR A 72 2.14 5.62 5.54
CA TYR A 72 1.26 6.69 6.01
C TYR A 72 0.39 6.15 7.13
N THR A 73 0.01 7.01 8.08
CA THR A 73 -0.97 6.63 9.08
C THR A 73 -2.34 6.51 8.44
N ALA A 74 -2.96 5.34 8.55
CA ALA A 74 -4.21 5.02 7.88
C ALA A 74 -5.36 4.87 8.87
N CYS A 75 -6.57 5.26 8.45
CA CYS A 75 -7.78 5.00 9.20
C CYS A 75 -8.01 3.48 9.30
N PRO A 76 -8.19 2.91 10.50
CA PRO A 76 -8.35 1.47 10.67
C PRO A 76 -9.62 0.92 10.00
N THR A 77 -10.62 1.77 9.76
CA THR A 77 -11.90 1.38 9.15
C THR A 77 -11.86 1.35 7.63
N CYS A 78 -11.14 2.26 6.98
CA CYS A 78 -11.19 2.39 5.51
C CYS A 78 -9.84 2.53 4.82
N ALA A 79 -8.74 2.33 5.55
CA ALA A 79 -7.36 2.41 5.06
C ALA A 79 -6.97 3.72 4.36
N LYS A 80 -7.81 4.77 4.43
CA LYS A 80 -7.46 6.09 3.89
C LYS A 80 -6.42 6.76 4.78
N GLN A 81 -5.49 7.50 4.17
CA GLN A 81 -4.54 8.32 4.88
C GLN A 81 -5.26 9.32 5.81
N MET A 82 -4.80 9.37 7.05
CA MET A 82 -5.23 10.33 8.05
C MET A 82 -4.39 11.60 7.95
N TYR A 83 -4.99 12.73 8.27
CA TYR A 83 -4.32 14.02 8.29
C TYR A 83 -4.28 14.54 9.73
N LYS A 84 -3.25 15.31 10.05
CA LYS A 84 -3.14 15.94 11.36
C LYS A 84 -3.98 17.21 11.36
N ASP A 85 -4.93 17.29 12.27
CA ASP A 85 -5.68 18.52 12.51
C ASP A 85 -4.72 19.60 13.03
N PRO A 86 -4.63 20.77 12.38
CA PRO A 86 -3.67 21.80 12.77
C PRO A 86 -3.99 22.43 14.13
N THR A 87 -5.24 22.34 14.60
CA THR A 87 -5.69 22.98 15.85
C THR A 87 -5.48 22.09 17.06
N SER A 88 -5.91 20.82 16.97
CA SER A 88 -5.87 19.84 18.06
C SER A 88 -4.65 18.91 18.00
N GLY A 89 -3.98 18.84 16.86
CA GLY A 89 -2.89 17.89 16.60
C GLY A 89 -3.34 16.43 16.47
N GLN A 90 -4.64 16.16 16.51
CA GLN A 90 -5.19 14.81 16.38
C GLN A 90 -5.15 14.32 14.93
N LEU A 91 -5.01 13.01 14.74
CA LEU A 91 -5.15 12.38 13.43
C LEU A 91 -6.62 12.17 13.11
N ILE A 92 -7.05 12.64 11.95
CA ILE A 92 -8.45 12.63 11.54
C ILE A 92 -8.61 11.98 10.16
N CYS A 93 -9.71 11.22 10.01
CA CYS A 93 -10.10 10.62 8.73
C CYS A 93 -11.20 11.48 8.09
N GLN A 94 -11.09 11.79 6.80
CA GLN A 94 -12.11 12.61 6.11
C GLN A 94 -13.46 11.91 5.99
N LYS A 95 -13.48 10.57 5.96
CA LYS A 95 -14.71 9.78 5.75
C LYS A 95 -15.37 9.34 7.05
N HIS A 96 -14.58 9.12 8.10
CA HIS A 96 -15.08 8.61 9.37
C HIS A 96 -14.80 9.68 10.43
N PRO A 97 -15.84 10.24 11.09
CA PRO A 97 -15.64 11.22 12.15
C PRO A 97 -14.74 10.64 13.24
N ASN A 98 -13.91 11.51 13.81
CA ASN A 98 -12.86 11.25 14.80
C ASN A 98 -13.09 9.96 15.60
N GLN A 99 -12.43 8.88 15.17
CA GLN A 99 -12.19 7.81 16.12
C GLN A 99 -11.09 8.33 17.04
N ILE A 100 -11.46 8.49 18.31
CA ILE A 100 -10.50 8.62 19.41
C ILE A 100 -9.45 7.53 19.18
N PRO A 101 -8.15 7.83 19.19
CA PRO A 101 -7.14 6.80 19.14
C PRO A 101 -7.49 5.79 20.23
N THR A 102 -7.85 4.56 19.88
CA THR A 102 -7.94 3.51 20.88
C THR A 102 -6.59 3.47 21.56
N PRO A 103 -6.52 3.62 22.90
CA PRO A 103 -5.29 3.41 23.63
C PRO A 103 -4.79 2.01 23.27
N TRP A 104 -3.53 1.93 22.90
CA TRP A 104 -2.84 0.66 22.67
C TRP A 104 -2.72 -0.10 23.99
#